data_AF-A0A921FCA8-F1
#
_entry.id   AF-A0A921FCA8-F1
#
_cell.length_a   1.000
_cell.length_b   1.000
_cell.length_c   1.000
_cell.angle_alpha   90.00
_cell.angle_beta   90.00
_cell.angle_gamma   90.00
#
_symmetry.space_group_name_H-M   'P 1'
#
loop_
_entity.id
_entity.type
_entity.pdbx_description
1 polymer ?
#
loop_
_entity_poly.entity_id
_entity_poly.type
_entity_poly.pdbx_seq_one_letter_code
_entity_poly.pdbx_strand_id
1 'polypeptide(L)'
;MSRRDRNTSGRPVARAAAKYTVYNVTEPAELMEFLMKKMAGISRTRVKALLTNRVVLVDNNIQTLYNYPLKPGMKVQISREKNKHEFRHPMLKILYEDAYL
;
A
#
# COMPACT_ATOMS: atom_id res chain seq x y z
N MET A 1 19.02 16.78 52.15
CA MET A 1 17.73 16.72 51.43
C MET A 1 17.95 16.11 50.05
N SER A 2 17.02 15.27 49.65
CA SER A 2 17.16 14.18 48.69
C SER A 2 16.87 14.56 47.23
N ARG A 3 17.59 13.86 46.34
CA ARG A 3 17.23 13.40 44.98
C ARG A 3 17.21 14.44 43.83
N ARG A 4 18.23 14.28 42.97
CA ARG A 4 18.25 14.71 41.57
C ARG A 4 17.17 13.94 40.79
N ASP A 5 16.15 14.62 40.30
CA ASP A 5 15.19 14.03 39.35
C ASP A 5 15.75 14.14 37.92
N ARG A 6 16.14 12.99 37.40
CA ARG A 6 16.49 12.77 35.99
C ARG A 6 15.19 12.72 35.21
N ASN A 7 14.82 13.80 34.52
CA ASN A 7 13.68 13.74 33.62
C ASN A 7 14.10 13.06 32.30
N THR A 8 13.87 11.75 32.28
CA THR A 8 13.82 10.92 31.07
C THR A 8 12.53 11.25 30.32
N SER A 9 12.62 11.88 29.15
CA SER A 9 11.53 11.87 28.17
C SER A 9 12.07 11.46 26.80
N GLY A 10 11.86 10.18 26.52
CA GLY A 10 12.52 9.41 25.47
C GLY A 10 12.33 9.92 24.04
N ARG A 11 13.43 9.90 23.29
CA ARG A 11 13.44 9.71 21.84
C ARG A 11 13.92 8.28 21.56
N PRO A 12 13.49 7.59 20.48
CA PRO A 12 12.41 7.86 19.54
C PRO A 12 11.30 6.79 19.62
N VAL A 13 10.06 7.14 19.29
CA VAL A 13 8.99 6.17 19.05
C VAL A 13 9.47 5.22 17.95
N ALA A 14 9.62 3.94 18.26
CA ALA A 14 9.96 2.90 17.30
C ALA A 14 8.94 2.97 16.16
N ARG A 15 9.43 3.39 14.99
CA ARG A 15 8.64 3.56 13.77
C ARG A 15 7.86 2.27 13.55
N ALA A 16 6.54 2.36 13.51
CA ALA A 16 5.68 1.26 13.05
C ALA A 16 6.32 0.64 11.81
N ALA A 17 6.67 -0.65 11.89
CA ALA A 17 7.33 -1.37 10.81
C ALA A 17 6.59 -1.06 9.50
N ALA A 18 7.33 -0.60 8.48
CA ALA A 18 6.75 -0.11 7.25
C ALA A 18 5.84 -1.19 6.62
N LYS A 19 4.52 -0.99 6.72
CA LYS A 19 3.51 -1.88 6.13
C LYS A 19 3.57 -1.90 4.61
N TYR A 20 4.22 -0.89 4.03
CA TYR A 20 4.31 -0.65 2.61
C TYR A 20 5.76 -0.73 2.13
N THR A 21 5.97 -1.41 1.00
CA THR A 21 7.19 -1.29 0.21
C THR A 21 7.05 -0.08 -0.70
N VAL A 22 7.93 0.91 -0.55
CA VAL A 22 7.87 2.18 -1.28
C VAL A 22 8.90 2.19 -2.41
N TYR A 23 8.45 2.58 -3.60
CA TYR A 23 9.25 2.78 -4.80
C TYR A 23 9.08 4.20 -5.30
N ASN A 24 10.19 4.89 -5.52
CA ASN A 24 10.18 6.22 -6.12
C ASN A 24 10.26 6.10 -7.64
N VAL A 25 9.40 6.84 -8.33
CA VAL A 25 9.38 6.91 -9.80
C VAL A 25 10.40 7.96 -10.24
N THR A 26 11.39 7.54 -11.02
CA THR A 26 12.43 8.42 -11.59
C THR A 26 12.21 8.71 -13.07
N GLU A 27 11.61 7.76 -13.79
CA GLU A 27 11.38 7.82 -15.24
C GLU A 27 9.87 7.81 -15.51
N PRO A 28 9.40 8.52 -16.54
CA PRO A 28 8.02 8.38 -16.99
C PRO A 28 7.81 6.98 -17.58
N ALA A 29 6.84 6.24 -17.07
CA ALA A 29 6.55 4.87 -17.50
C ALA A 29 5.10 4.50 -17.16
N GLU A 30 4.60 3.41 -17.74
CA GLU A 30 3.34 2.82 -17.29
C GLU A 30 3.53 2.09 -15.95
N LEU A 31 2.49 2.09 -15.12
CA LEU A 31 2.53 1.42 -13.81
C LEU A 31 2.92 -0.05 -13.90
N MET A 32 2.36 -0.78 -14.87
CA MET A 32 2.69 -2.20 -15.05
C MET A 32 4.15 -2.42 -15.43
N GLU A 33 4.67 -1.65 -16.37
CA GLU A 33 6.07 -1.73 -16.81
C GLU A 33 7.03 -1.37 -15.67
N PHE A 34 6.72 -0.30 -14.93
CA PHE A 34 7.48 0.13 -13.77
C PHE A 34 7.57 -0.97 -12.71
N LEU A 35 6.44 -1.61 -12.40
CA LEU A 35 6.39 -2.71 -11.41
C LEU A 35 7.20 -3.93 -11.87
N MET A 36 7.11 -4.29 -13.16
CA MET A 36 7.92 -5.39 -13.72
C MET A 36 9.42 -5.08 -13.67
N LYS A 37 9.82 -3.83 -13.95
CA LYS A 37 11.23 -3.38 -13.92
C LYS A 37 11.78 -3.34 -12.50
N LYS A 38 10.99 -2.87 -11.52
CA LYS A 38 11.43 -2.77 -10.10
C LYS A 38 11.41 -4.10 -9.37
N MET A 39 10.50 -5.01 -9.74
CA MET A 39 10.39 -6.35 -9.17
C MET A 39 10.88 -7.38 -10.19
N ALA A 40 12.20 -7.46 -10.34
CA ALA A 40 12.83 -8.43 -11.23
C ALA A 40 12.33 -9.86 -10.91
N GLY A 41 11.72 -10.53 -11.90
CA GLY A 41 11.21 -11.90 -11.77
C GLY A 41 9.72 -12.03 -11.45
N ILE A 42 8.96 -10.93 -11.34
CA ILE A 42 7.50 -11.01 -11.22
C ILE A 42 6.84 -11.20 -12.59
N SER A 43 5.94 -12.17 -12.68
CA SER A 43 5.14 -12.42 -13.88
C SER A 43 4.04 -11.37 -14.07
N ARG A 44 3.64 -11.11 -15.32
CA ARG A 44 2.52 -10.21 -15.66
C ARG A 44 1.25 -10.54 -14.89
N THR A 45 0.95 -11.83 -14.72
CA THR A 45 -0.21 -12.32 -13.95
C THR A 45 -0.16 -11.87 -12.50
N ARG A 46 1.02 -11.89 -11.88
CA ARG A 46 1.20 -11.46 -10.49
C ARG A 46 1.10 -9.95 -10.34
N VAL A 47 1.58 -9.15 -11.30
CA VAL A 47 1.35 -7.69 -11.31
C VAL A 47 -0.14 -7.38 -11.41
N LYS A 48 -0.85 -8.03 -12.33
CA LYS A 48 -2.31 -7.87 -12.46
C LYS A 48 -3.02 -8.24 -11.15
N ALA A 49 -2.63 -9.34 -10.50
CA ALA A 49 -3.20 -9.71 -9.21
C ALA A 49 -2.98 -8.64 -8.12
N LEU A 50 -1.81 -7.98 -8.09
CA LEU A 50 -1.55 -6.88 -7.15
C LEU A 50 -2.49 -5.68 -7.38
N LEU A 51 -2.73 -5.33 -8.65
CA LEU A 51 -3.64 -4.27 -9.05
C LEU A 51 -5.11 -4.62 -8.76
N THR A 52 -5.55 -5.84 -9.10
CA THR A 52 -6.90 -6.34 -8.82
C THR A 52 -7.18 -6.38 -7.32
N ASN A 53 -6.22 -6.82 -6.51
CA ASN A 53 -6.33 -6.86 -5.06
C ASN A 53 -6.17 -5.47 -4.41
N ARG A 54 -6.06 -4.40 -5.20
CA ARG A 54 -5.97 -3.01 -4.73
C ARG A 54 -4.81 -2.76 -3.76
N VAL A 55 -3.72 -3.50 -3.92
CA VAL A 55 -2.55 -3.48 -3.01
C VAL A 55 -1.57 -2.35 -3.38
N VAL A 56 -1.68 -1.83 -4.60
CA VAL A 56 -0.82 -0.79 -5.16
C VAL A 56 -1.45 0.59 -4.97
N LEU A 57 -0.69 1.50 -4.35
CA LEU A 57 -1.04 2.90 -4.19
C LEU A 57 -0.03 3.75 -4.96
N VAL A 58 -0.52 4.76 -5.67
CA VAL A 58 0.29 5.80 -6.32
C VAL A 58 -0.08 7.12 -5.66
N ASP A 59 0.89 7.79 -5.03
CA ASP A 59 0.66 9.03 -4.27
C ASP A 59 -0.48 8.91 -3.25
N ASN A 60 -0.51 7.80 -2.52
CA ASN A 60 -1.54 7.42 -1.54
C ASN A 60 -2.94 7.13 -2.11
N ASN A 61 -3.11 7.14 -3.43
CA ASN A 61 -4.35 6.74 -4.09
C ASN A 61 -4.25 5.31 -4.61
N ILE A 62 -5.24 4.47 -4.33
CA ILE A 62 -5.29 3.09 -4.84
C ILE A 62 -5.47 3.16 -6.36
N GLN A 63 -4.54 2.53 -7.10
CA GLN A 63 -4.63 2.41 -8.55
C GLN A 63 -4.82 0.97 -8.96
N THR A 64 -5.85 0.73 -9.79
CA THR A 64 -6.16 -0.59 -10.35
C THR A 64 -5.87 -0.68 -11.85
N LEU A 65 -5.61 0.45 -12.50
CA LEU A 65 -5.33 0.54 -13.94
C LEU A 65 -3.87 0.17 -14.21
N TYR A 66 -3.65 -0.77 -15.14
CA TYR A 66 -2.31 -1.24 -15.49
C TYR A 66 -1.52 -0.22 -16.32
N ASN A 67 -2.23 0.54 -17.16
CA ASN A 67 -1.70 1.58 -18.05
C ASN A 67 -1.74 2.97 -17.40
N TYR A 68 -1.78 3.04 -16.07
CA TYR A 68 -1.73 4.32 -15.37
C TYR A 68 -0.37 4.99 -15.66
N PRO A 69 -0.35 6.22 -16.22
CA PRO A 69 0.89 6.90 -16.54
C PRO A 69 1.56 7.43 -15.26
N LEU A 70 2.76 6.94 -14.97
CA LEU A 70 3.57 7.44 -13.87
C LEU A 70 4.44 8.61 -14.32
N LYS A 71 4.48 9.65 -13.49
CA LYS A 71 5.37 10.80 -13.67
C LYS A 71 6.55 10.71 -12.71
N PRO A 72 7.74 11.19 -13.09
CA PRO A 72 8.86 11.33 -12.16
C PRO A 72 8.46 12.12 -10.91
N GLY A 73 8.85 11.64 -9.73
CA GLY A 73 8.50 12.23 -8.44
C GLY A 73 7.29 11.59 -7.75
N MET A 74 6.49 10.78 -8.46
CA MET A 74 5.42 9.99 -7.84
C MET A 74 5.97 8.86 -6.96
N LYS A 75 5.20 8.48 -5.94
CA LYS A 75 5.53 7.37 -5.03
C LYS A 75 4.58 6.20 -5.22
N VAL A 76 5.13 5.08 -5.65
CA VAL A 76 4.40 3.81 -5.74
C VAL A 76 4.63 3.04 -4.45
N GLN A 77 3.56 2.73 -3.74
CA GLN A 77 3.58 2.01 -2.47
C GLN A 77 2.82 0.71 -2.63
N ILE A 78 3.36 -0.37 -2.09
CA ILE A 78 2.77 -1.69 -2.22
C ILE A 78 2.60 -2.25 -0.83
N SER A 79 1.34 -2.46 -0.45
CA SER A 79 1.00 -3.06 0.83
C SER A 79 1.48 -4.51 0.91
N ARG A 80 2.01 -4.93 2.06
CA ARG A 80 2.28 -6.35 2.32
C ARG A 80 1.03 -7.09 2.78
N GLU A 81 0.09 -6.37 3.38
CA GLU A 81 -1.19 -6.91 3.83
C GLU A 81 -2.17 -6.96 2.66
N LYS A 82 -2.89 -8.08 2.52
CA LYS A 82 -4.04 -8.18 1.62
C LYS A 82 -5.08 -7.18 2.13
N ASN A 83 -5.49 -6.23 1.29
CA ASN A 83 -6.48 -5.25 1.68
C ASN A 83 -7.81 -5.95 1.98
N LYS A 84 -8.12 -6.10 3.27
CA LYS A 84 -9.45 -6.46 3.81
C LYS A 84 -10.38 -5.25 3.73
N HIS A 85 -10.42 -4.58 2.56
CA HIS A 85 -11.44 -3.57 2.34
C HIS A 85 -12.76 -4.30 2.18
N GLU A 86 -13.46 -4.46 3.31
CA GLU A 86 -14.87 -4.81 3.30
C GLU A 86 -15.57 -3.84 2.35
N PHE A 87 -16.42 -4.38 1.49
CA PHE A 87 -17.19 -3.58 0.55
C PHE A 87 -18.17 -2.72 1.37
N ARG A 88 -17.77 -1.48 1.66
CA ARG A 88 -18.58 -0.50 2.39
C ARG A 88 -19.08 0.52 1.38
N HIS A 89 -20.31 0.33 0.91
CA HIS A 89 -21.00 1.31 0.07
C HIS A 89 -22.11 1.97 0.89
N PRO A 90 -22.18 3.31 0.99
CA PRO A 90 -23.13 4.00 1.86
C PRO A 90 -24.61 3.68 1.55
N MET A 91 -24.91 3.25 0.33
CA MET A 91 -26.26 2.86 -0.10
C MET A 91 -26.56 1.35 0.00
N LEU A 92 -25.60 0.52 0.42
CA LEU A 92 -25.78 -0.94 0.53
C LEU A 92 -25.52 -1.38 1.96
N LYS A 93 -26.60 -1.73 2.66
CA LYS A 93 -26.57 -2.33 4.01
C LYS A 93 -26.80 -3.83 3.87
N ILE A 94 -25.80 -4.65 4.23
CA ILE A 94 -25.95 -6.11 4.28
C ILE A 94 -26.95 -6.42 5.41
N LEU A 95 -28.13 -6.95 5.05
CA LEU A 95 -29.20 -7.29 6.01
C LEU A 95 -29.07 -8.71 6.56
N TYR A 96 -28.59 -9.65 5.75
CA TYR A 96 -28.32 -11.04 6.12
C TYR A 96 -27.29 -11.64 5.14
N GLU A 97 -26.36 -12.45 5.63
CA GLU A 97 -25.52 -13.33 4.82
C GLU A 97 -26.01 -14.77 5.00
N ASP A 98 -26.22 -15.49 3.91
CA ASP A 98 -26.71 -16.87 3.97
C ASP A 98 -25.62 -17.80 4.54
N ALA A 99 -26.03 -18.69 5.46
CA ALA A 99 -25.13 -19.48 6.29
C ALA A 99 -24.73 -20.83 5.67
N TYR A 100 -25.12 -21.11 4.43
CA TYR A 100 -24.92 -22.40 3.78
C TYR A 100 -24.19 -22.27 2.43
N LEU A 101 -22.87 -22.37 2.48
CA LEU A 101 -21.98 -22.60 1.33
C LEU A 101 -20.75 -23.40 1.78
#